data_AF-A0A1F8TQK5-F1
#
_entry.id   AF-A0A1F8TQK5-F1
#
_cell.length_a   1.000
_cell.length_b   1.000
_cell.length_c   1.000
_cell.angle_alpha   90.00
_cell.angle_beta   90.00
_cell.angle_gamma   90.00
#
_symmetry.space_group_name_H-M   'P 1'
#
loop_
_entity.id
_entity.type
_entity.pdbx_description
1 polymer ?
#
loop_
_entity_poly.entity_id
_entity_poly.type
_entity_poly.pdbx_seq_one_letter_code
_entity_poly.pdbx_strand_id
1 'polypeptide(L)'
;MLFSLLCAGAMVLGAVGGDPVRAAELSVARSTSTQTEMCTDLTGPALPPPAAAIPQGIPGYHAAWYGQSGYPIICPGSSATAVVAFMNTGSLGWYSGNAGQAAFLGTSGPEPGQDQASALGGVATGWPAPNRLAAQPVPYVGPGQIAYFRFTVRAPEVPGIYRVALRPLIEGTQWMEDHGVFWYVTVKASDTAVPQLPAAPPARTYYPAVNADGSRSIRVPTLMYHYVGALPADADRFRVDLTVSPAEFEDQLRYLKAESYNTITSVDLWWSLDTGKPLPAKPVLLTFDDGYVGHFEHALPLLQKYGMVGTFAVTANLVDRPGYLTRAMVRALADAGMDVQSHAVDHVSVNRLSYEEQLYQLCTSRRILQEWTGKEVRHFVYPSGDFLPTPASALTSCGYLSAYRKDGGSVQSSSYMFELRRYRVRGQQGIAPLITALAQ
;
A
#
# COMPACT_ATOMS: atom_id res chain seq x y z
N MET A 1 -70.02 -21.97 -22.28
CA MET A 1 -70.67 -23.23 -21.87
C MET A 1 -69.68 -23.98 -20.99
N LEU A 2 -69.92 -24.45 -19.78
CA LEU A 2 -71.06 -24.47 -18.86
C LEU A 2 -70.41 -24.78 -17.48
N PHE A 3 -70.93 -24.15 -16.42
CA PHE A 3 -71.34 -24.70 -15.10
C PHE A 3 -70.90 -26.14 -14.73
N SER A 4 -70.74 -26.59 -13.49
CA SER A 4 -70.81 -26.13 -12.09
C SER A 4 -70.66 -27.43 -11.25
N LEU A 5 -70.46 -27.34 -9.92
CA LEU A 5 -71.14 -28.09 -8.84
C LEU A 5 -70.21 -28.11 -7.60
N LEU A 6 -70.55 -27.40 -6.52
CA LEU A 6 -71.50 -27.78 -5.45
C LEU A 6 -71.04 -29.01 -4.65
N CYS A 7 -70.63 -28.76 -3.41
CA CYS A 7 -71.00 -29.62 -2.29
C CYS A 7 -71.13 -28.77 -1.02
N ALA A 8 -72.35 -28.73 -0.50
CA ALA A 8 -72.72 -28.15 0.78
C ALA A 8 -72.75 -29.27 1.84
N GLY A 9 -72.28 -28.96 3.05
CA GLY A 9 -72.40 -29.82 4.22
C GLY A 9 -72.35 -28.97 5.48
N ALA A 10 -73.51 -28.73 6.08
CA ALA A 10 -73.69 -27.99 7.32
C ALA A 10 -73.67 -28.93 8.53
N MET A 11 -73.05 -28.52 9.65
CA MET A 11 -73.54 -28.85 10.99
C MET A 11 -72.89 -28.01 12.11
N VAL A 12 -73.74 -27.17 12.71
CA VAL A 12 -73.98 -26.92 14.16
C VAL A 12 -72.86 -26.38 15.07
N LEU A 13 -73.10 -25.12 15.46
CA LEU A 13 -72.90 -24.38 16.72
C LEU A 13 -72.03 -24.96 17.86
N GLY A 14 -71.04 -24.16 18.25
CA GLY A 14 -70.55 -24.00 19.61
C GLY A 14 -69.90 -22.61 19.77
N ALA A 15 -70.62 -21.67 20.38
CA ALA A 15 -70.15 -20.31 20.64
C ALA A 15 -69.28 -20.27 21.91
N VAL A 16 -68.17 -19.51 21.91
CA VAL A 16 -67.79 -18.52 22.96
C VAL A 16 -66.70 -17.58 22.41
N GLY A 17 -67.04 -16.28 22.31
CA GLY A 17 -66.25 -15.15 22.81
C GLY A 17 -64.94 -14.73 22.12
N GLY A 18 -64.96 -13.54 21.51
CA GLY A 18 -63.78 -12.67 21.40
C GLY A 18 -63.67 -11.95 20.05
N ASP A 19 -64.25 -10.75 19.94
CA ASP A 19 -64.00 -9.83 18.83
C ASP A 19 -62.55 -9.34 18.84
N PRO A 20 -61.91 -9.23 17.66
CA PRO A 20 -61.21 -7.98 17.39
C PRO A 20 -61.43 -7.44 15.97
N VAL A 21 -61.72 -6.13 15.96
CA VAL A 21 -61.20 -5.11 15.03
C VAL A 21 -61.62 -5.17 13.55
N ARG A 22 -62.50 -4.23 13.21
CA ARG A 22 -62.82 -3.75 11.85
C ARG A 22 -61.55 -3.35 11.08
N ALA A 23 -61.33 -3.97 9.92
CA ALA A 23 -60.42 -3.48 8.90
C ALA A 23 -61.06 -2.28 8.17
N ALA A 24 -60.41 -1.12 8.22
CA ALA A 24 -60.70 0.01 7.36
C ALA A 24 -59.63 0.03 6.25
N GLU A 25 -60.09 0.05 4.99
CA GLU A 25 -59.25 0.15 3.81
C GLU A 25 -58.50 1.49 3.79
N LEU A 26 -57.18 1.43 3.75
CA LEU A 26 -56.30 2.58 3.53
C LEU A 26 -55.77 2.52 2.10
N SER A 27 -56.21 3.47 1.27
CA SER A 27 -55.69 3.71 -0.07
C SER A 27 -54.21 4.09 0.02
N VAL A 28 -53.32 3.24 -0.46
CA VAL A 28 -51.90 3.58 -0.62
C VAL A 28 -51.75 4.39 -1.91
N ALA A 29 -51.77 5.71 -1.79
CA ALA A 29 -51.18 6.58 -2.80
C ALA A 29 -49.67 6.29 -2.83
N ARG A 30 -49.16 5.70 -3.91
CA ARG A 30 -47.71 5.61 -4.15
C ARG A 30 -47.18 7.01 -4.45
N SER A 31 -46.69 7.67 -3.42
CA SER A 31 -45.72 8.76 -3.56
C SER A 31 -44.40 8.14 -4.02
N THR A 32 -44.07 8.26 -5.30
CA THR A 32 -42.69 8.08 -5.77
C THR A 32 -41.97 9.42 -5.66
N SER A 33 -41.61 9.81 -4.43
CA SER A 33 -40.50 10.73 -4.24
C SER A 33 -39.23 9.88 -4.09
N THR A 34 -38.50 9.67 -5.18
CA THR A 34 -37.06 9.39 -5.08
C THR A 34 -36.41 10.66 -4.51
N GLN A 35 -36.36 10.78 -3.19
CA GLN A 35 -35.48 11.74 -2.57
C GLN A 35 -34.07 11.29 -2.93
N THR A 36 -33.42 12.04 -3.82
CA THR A 36 -31.97 11.96 -3.98
C THR A 36 -31.40 12.39 -2.64
N GLU A 37 -30.95 11.44 -1.82
CA GLU A 37 -30.35 11.74 -0.52
C GLU A 37 -29.22 12.76 -0.75
N MET A 38 -29.40 13.97 -0.20
CA MET A 38 -28.43 15.04 -0.35
C MET A 38 -27.15 14.63 0.35
N CYS A 39 -26.02 14.75 -0.34
CA CYS A 39 -24.74 14.43 0.25
C CYS A 39 -24.44 15.35 1.47
N THR A 40 -23.99 14.76 2.56
CA THR A 40 -23.55 15.42 3.79
C THR A 40 -22.07 15.17 4.07
N ASP A 41 -21.36 16.22 4.44
CA ASP A 41 -19.95 16.11 4.81
C ASP A 41 -19.80 15.45 6.19
N LEU A 42 -18.79 14.59 6.34
CA LEU A 42 -18.44 13.92 7.59
C LEU A 42 -16.92 13.90 7.74
N THR A 43 -16.42 14.06 8.97
CA THR A 43 -15.00 13.83 9.28
C THR A 43 -14.89 12.65 10.22
N GLY A 44 -14.03 11.68 9.88
CA GLY A 44 -13.74 10.55 10.75
C GLY A 44 -13.12 10.97 12.10
N PRO A 45 -13.00 10.04 13.06
CA PRO A 45 -12.32 10.32 14.32
C PRO A 45 -10.86 10.72 14.08
N ALA A 46 -10.32 11.59 14.94
CA ALA A 46 -8.91 11.93 14.92
C ALA A 46 -8.03 10.69 15.20
N LEU A 47 -6.87 10.64 14.57
CA LEU A 47 -5.84 9.65 14.77
C LEU A 47 -4.82 10.21 15.79
N PRO A 48 -4.82 9.70 17.03
CA PRO A 48 -3.95 10.19 18.10
C PRO A 48 -2.50 9.71 17.92
N PRO A 49 -1.55 10.23 18.72
CA PRO A 49 -0.14 9.83 18.64
C PRO A 49 0.10 8.32 18.76
N PRO A 50 1.24 7.82 18.24
CA PRO A 50 1.66 6.45 18.50
C PRO A 50 1.77 6.20 20.01
N ALA A 51 1.40 5.00 20.46
CA ALA A 51 1.54 4.62 21.87
C ALA A 51 3.01 4.47 22.31
N ALA A 52 3.94 4.33 21.35
CA ALA A 52 5.36 4.22 21.60
C ALA A 52 6.01 5.61 21.76
N ALA A 53 7.06 5.68 22.57
CA ALA A 53 7.88 6.89 22.68
C ALA A 53 8.52 7.23 21.32
N ILE A 54 8.45 8.51 20.95
CA ILE A 54 9.04 9.04 19.72
C ILE A 54 10.50 9.41 20.01
N PRO A 55 11.48 8.94 19.21
CA PRO A 55 12.89 9.31 19.37
C PRO A 55 13.12 10.82 19.26
N GLN A 56 14.08 11.37 20.02
CA GLN A 56 14.39 12.81 20.03
C GLN A 56 15.91 13.06 20.02
N GLY A 57 16.29 14.27 19.62
CA GLY A 57 17.68 14.72 19.60
C GLY A 57 18.49 14.22 18.40
N ILE A 58 17.83 13.83 17.31
CA ILE A 58 18.49 13.34 16.10
C ILE A 58 19.27 14.50 15.45
N PRO A 59 20.58 14.37 15.14
CA PRO A 59 21.36 15.48 14.60
C PRO A 59 20.76 16.06 13.30
N GLY A 60 20.43 17.35 13.31
CA GLY A 60 19.87 18.07 12.15
C GLY A 60 18.37 18.37 12.27
N TYR A 61 17.70 18.52 11.13
CA TYR A 61 16.25 18.70 11.05
C TYR A 61 15.57 17.34 10.89
N HIS A 62 14.69 16.99 11.82
CA HIS A 62 13.99 15.72 11.85
C HIS A 62 12.58 15.95 12.37
N ALA A 63 11.62 15.17 11.89
CA ALA A 63 10.23 15.19 12.30
C ALA A 63 9.72 13.77 12.53
N ALA A 64 8.81 13.62 13.49
CA ALA A 64 8.02 12.41 13.68
C ALA A 64 6.51 12.72 13.69
N TRP A 65 5.70 11.89 13.04
CA TRP A 65 4.26 12.02 13.04
C TRP A 65 3.74 11.88 14.46
N TYR A 66 2.95 12.85 14.90
CA TYR A 66 2.38 12.92 16.24
C TYR A 66 0.87 12.70 16.25
N GLY A 67 0.17 12.90 15.14
CA GLY A 67 -1.28 12.73 15.10
C GLY A 67 -1.91 13.44 13.93
N GLN A 68 -3.19 13.19 13.69
CA GLN A 68 -3.94 13.90 12.66
C GLN A 68 -5.44 13.90 12.88
N SER A 69 -6.15 14.82 12.23
CA SER A 69 -7.61 14.74 12.08
C SER A 69 -8.00 13.48 11.29
N GLY A 70 -9.25 13.05 11.43
CA GLY A 70 -9.75 11.91 10.66
C GLY A 70 -9.80 12.17 9.16
N TYR A 71 -10.06 11.09 8.43
CA TYR A 71 -10.26 11.15 6.99
C TYR A 71 -11.62 11.79 6.66
N PRO A 72 -11.65 12.85 5.83
CA PRO A 72 -12.89 13.50 5.45
C PRO A 72 -13.62 12.68 4.39
N ILE A 73 -14.93 12.62 4.55
CA ILE A 73 -15.90 12.13 3.59
C ILE A 73 -16.70 13.36 3.18
N ILE A 74 -16.47 13.87 1.98
CA ILE A 74 -17.02 15.17 1.54
C ILE A 74 -17.75 15.04 0.22
N CYS A 75 -18.66 15.98 -0.03
CA CYS A 75 -19.43 16.06 -1.26
C CYS A 75 -18.60 16.62 -2.42
N PRO A 76 -18.94 16.27 -3.67
CA PRO A 76 -18.33 16.86 -4.86
C PRO A 76 -18.31 18.40 -4.76
N GLY A 77 -17.14 19.01 -5.03
CA GLY A 77 -16.93 20.46 -4.97
C GLY A 77 -16.79 21.07 -3.56
N SER A 78 -17.19 20.37 -2.49
CA SER A 78 -17.05 20.81 -1.09
C SER A 78 -15.59 20.85 -0.64
N SER A 79 -15.32 21.48 0.50
CA SER A 79 -13.99 21.53 1.11
C SER A 79 -14.02 21.09 2.56
N ALA A 80 -12.95 20.41 2.99
CA ALA A 80 -12.71 20.04 4.37
C ALA A 80 -11.39 20.61 4.86
N THR A 81 -11.33 20.90 6.16
CA THR A 81 -10.07 21.20 6.84
C THR A 81 -9.47 19.89 7.36
N ALA A 82 -8.19 19.65 7.06
CA ALA A 82 -7.38 18.61 7.66
C ALA A 82 -6.30 19.22 8.56
N VAL A 83 -5.93 18.49 9.61
CA VAL A 83 -4.87 18.88 10.55
C VAL A 83 -3.92 17.70 10.74
N VAL A 84 -2.62 17.95 10.60
CA VAL A 84 -1.56 16.98 10.94
C VAL A 84 -0.63 17.59 11.99
N ALA A 85 -0.22 16.78 12.95
CA ALA A 85 0.74 17.14 13.97
C ALA A 85 2.06 16.41 13.72
N PHE A 86 3.16 17.15 13.75
CA PHE A 86 4.51 16.62 13.71
C PHE A 86 5.30 17.10 14.92
N MET A 87 5.99 16.17 15.59
CA MET A 87 6.99 16.48 16.59
C MET A 87 8.32 16.78 15.92
N ASN A 88 9.02 17.83 16.32
CA ASN A 88 10.41 18.05 15.95
C ASN A 88 11.28 17.06 16.74
N THR A 89 11.80 16.04 16.09
CA THR A 89 12.69 15.03 16.69
C THR A 89 14.16 15.38 16.51
N GLY A 90 14.45 16.44 15.77
CA GLY A 90 15.79 16.89 15.45
C GLY A 90 16.48 17.63 16.59
N SER A 91 17.76 17.89 16.41
CA SER A 91 18.55 18.75 17.28
C SER A 91 18.41 20.23 16.91
N LEU A 92 17.90 20.54 15.72
CA LEU A 92 17.70 21.90 15.21
C LEU A 92 16.21 22.29 15.27
N GLY A 93 15.94 23.53 15.68
CA GLY A 93 14.58 24.08 15.67
C GLY A 93 14.16 24.64 14.31
N TRP A 94 12.86 24.64 14.02
CA TRP A 94 12.29 25.15 12.77
C TRP A 94 11.88 26.63 12.93
N TYR A 95 12.40 27.51 12.09
CA TYR A 95 12.17 28.95 12.16
C TYR A 95 11.38 29.44 10.96
N SER A 96 10.17 29.96 11.20
CA SER A 96 9.33 30.49 10.12
C SER A 96 10.01 31.71 9.49
N GLY A 97 9.92 31.87 8.18
CA GLY A 97 10.43 33.04 7.47
C GLY A 97 11.94 33.05 7.23
N ASN A 98 12.68 32.11 7.80
CA ASN A 98 14.11 31.94 7.54
C ASN A 98 14.33 30.91 6.43
N ALA A 99 14.95 31.35 5.33
CA ALA A 99 15.33 30.46 4.24
C ALA A 99 16.23 29.32 4.76
N GLY A 100 15.90 28.08 4.41
CA GLY A 100 16.63 26.89 4.87
C GLY A 100 16.38 26.50 6.33
N GLN A 101 15.39 27.10 7.00
CA GLN A 101 15.00 26.73 8.37
C GLN A 101 13.47 26.64 8.57
N ALA A 102 12.69 27.19 7.64
CA ALA A 102 11.23 27.17 7.72
C ALA A 102 10.68 25.79 7.32
N ALA A 103 9.89 25.20 8.22
CA ALA A 103 9.19 23.97 7.97
C ALA A 103 7.90 24.22 7.16
N PHE A 104 7.69 23.38 6.15
CA PHE A 104 6.46 23.29 5.37
C PHE A 104 5.94 21.86 5.39
N LEU A 105 4.65 21.73 5.12
CA LEU A 105 4.02 20.46 4.80
C LEU A 105 3.88 20.37 3.27
N GLY A 106 4.63 19.45 2.67
CA GLY A 106 4.59 19.21 1.24
C GLY A 106 3.75 17.98 0.87
N THR A 107 3.21 17.97 -0.35
CA THR A 107 2.68 16.74 -0.95
C THR A 107 3.84 15.96 -1.58
N SER A 108 3.91 14.66 -1.30
CA SER A 108 5.06 13.83 -1.68
C SER A 108 4.67 12.54 -2.40
N GLY A 109 5.33 12.24 -3.53
CA GLY A 109 5.20 10.97 -4.25
C GLY A 109 5.55 11.07 -5.74
N PRO A 110 5.66 9.96 -6.48
CA PRO A 110 5.64 8.57 -6.02
C PRO A 110 6.89 8.20 -5.19
N GLU A 111 7.96 8.99 -5.28
CA GLU A 111 9.09 8.92 -4.38
C GLU A 111 8.86 9.80 -3.14
N PRO A 112 9.05 9.26 -1.93
CA PRO A 112 9.00 10.08 -0.74
C PRO A 112 10.13 11.12 -0.73
N GLY A 113 9.79 12.40 -0.73
CA GLY A 113 10.77 13.50 -0.85
C GLY A 113 10.87 14.14 -2.23
N GLN A 114 9.97 13.82 -3.14
CA GLN A 114 9.74 14.62 -4.34
C GLN A 114 8.40 15.33 -4.27
N ASP A 115 8.39 16.53 -4.83
CA ASP A 115 7.23 17.39 -4.99
C ASP A 115 6.17 16.74 -5.90
N GLN A 116 4.94 16.56 -5.40
CA GLN A 116 3.83 16.01 -6.21
C GLN A 116 2.58 16.88 -6.14
N ALA A 117 2.13 17.48 -7.23
CA ALA A 117 0.84 18.17 -7.24
C ALA A 117 -0.32 17.21 -6.92
N SER A 118 -1.36 17.71 -6.27
CA SER A 118 -2.54 16.92 -5.87
C SER A 118 -3.80 17.42 -6.57
N ALA A 119 -4.70 16.51 -6.94
CA ALA A 119 -6.04 16.87 -7.43
C ALA A 119 -6.95 17.44 -6.32
N LEU A 120 -6.54 17.30 -5.05
CA LEU A 120 -7.31 17.71 -3.88
C LEU A 120 -7.03 19.15 -3.43
N GLY A 121 -6.13 19.87 -4.10
CA GLY A 121 -5.81 21.24 -3.71
C GLY A 121 -4.68 21.88 -4.51
N GLY A 122 -4.31 23.07 -4.07
CA GLY A 122 -3.29 23.91 -4.67
C GLY A 122 -3.50 25.36 -4.27
N VAL A 123 -2.91 26.30 -5.01
CA VAL A 123 -3.01 27.74 -4.68
C VAL A 123 -4.48 28.19 -4.58
N ALA A 124 -5.36 27.65 -5.43
CA ALA A 124 -6.80 27.94 -5.41
C ALA A 124 -7.52 27.50 -4.11
N THR A 125 -6.96 26.55 -3.35
CA THR A 125 -7.50 26.11 -2.05
C THR A 125 -6.79 26.77 -0.87
N GLY A 126 -5.98 27.79 -1.12
CA GLY A 126 -5.22 28.51 -0.09
C GLY A 126 -3.89 27.85 0.29
N TRP A 127 -3.42 26.88 -0.48
CA TRP A 127 -2.10 26.29 -0.27
C TRP A 127 -1.00 27.30 -0.66
N PRO A 128 0.09 27.42 0.12
CA PRO A 128 1.24 28.25 -0.26
C PRO A 128 1.78 28.00 -1.68
N ALA A 129 1.72 26.75 -2.16
CA ALA A 129 2.14 26.37 -3.52
C ALA A 129 1.33 25.13 -3.98
N PRO A 130 1.40 24.73 -5.27
CA PRO A 130 0.69 23.55 -5.78
C PRO A 130 0.95 22.24 -5.01
N ASN A 131 2.07 22.19 -4.28
CA ASN A 131 2.58 21.04 -3.53
C ASN A 131 3.04 21.40 -2.10
N ARG A 132 2.61 22.55 -1.59
CA ARG A 132 2.88 23.01 -0.22
C ARG A 132 1.56 23.30 0.45
N LEU A 133 1.05 22.37 1.25
CA LEU A 133 -0.31 22.46 1.79
C LEU A 133 -0.40 23.49 2.91
N ALA A 134 0.65 23.60 3.72
CA ALA A 134 0.72 24.51 4.85
C ALA A 134 2.17 24.88 5.15
N ALA A 135 2.38 26.12 5.60
CA ALA A 135 3.60 26.51 6.29
C ALA A 135 3.49 26.15 7.78
N GLN A 136 4.61 26.14 8.49
CA GLN A 136 4.59 26.01 9.95
C GLN A 136 3.71 27.10 10.59
N PRO A 137 2.91 26.77 11.62
CA PRO A 137 1.90 27.66 12.16
C PRO A 137 2.47 28.73 13.11
N VAL A 138 3.64 28.47 13.71
CA VAL A 138 4.24 29.31 14.76
C VAL A 138 5.66 29.72 14.38
N PRO A 139 6.20 30.82 14.94
CA PRO A 139 7.52 31.33 14.57
C PRO A 139 8.69 30.37 14.82
N TYR A 140 8.58 29.53 15.86
CA TYR A 140 9.62 28.61 16.26
C TYR A 140 9.03 27.28 16.75
N VAL A 141 9.64 26.17 16.32
CA VAL A 141 9.35 24.81 16.81
C VAL A 141 10.67 24.14 17.19
N GLY A 142 10.97 24.08 18.49
CA GLY A 142 12.20 23.51 19.01
C GLY A 142 12.19 21.98 19.13
N PRO A 143 13.35 21.36 19.41
CA PRO A 143 13.45 19.93 19.70
C PRO A 143 12.43 19.46 20.74
N GLY A 144 11.72 18.39 20.43
CA GLY A 144 10.65 17.79 21.24
C GLY A 144 9.30 18.51 21.20
N GLN A 145 9.19 19.67 20.53
CA GLN A 145 7.93 20.40 20.40
C GLN A 145 7.09 19.89 19.22
N ILE A 146 5.77 20.11 19.30
CA ILE A 146 4.80 19.66 18.29
C ILE A 146 4.29 20.85 17.50
N ALA A 147 4.28 20.73 16.18
CA ALA A 147 3.68 21.67 15.24
C ALA A 147 2.41 21.09 14.62
N TYR A 148 1.33 21.87 14.60
CA TYR A 148 0.05 21.50 14.00
C TYR A 148 -0.14 22.22 12.67
N PHE A 149 0.02 21.50 11.57
CA PHE A 149 -0.22 22.03 10.23
C PHE A 149 -1.68 21.86 9.87
N ARG A 150 -2.33 22.97 9.51
CA ARG A 150 -3.73 23.01 9.09
C ARG A 150 -3.80 23.37 7.60
N PHE A 151 -4.55 22.59 6.83
CA PHE A 151 -4.73 22.83 5.40
C PHE A 151 -6.14 22.45 4.94
N THR A 152 -6.56 23.04 3.83
CA THR A 152 -7.88 22.78 3.22
C THR A 152 -7.72 21.81 2.06
N VAL A 153 -8.56 20.79 1.96
CA VAL A 153 -8.71 19.96 0.76
C VAL A 153 -10.05 20.27 0.09
N ARG A 154 -10.08 20.23 -1.23
CA ARG A 154 -11.31 20.40 -2.02
C ARG A 154 -11.61 19.11 -2.80
N ALA A 155 -12.84 18.65 -2.70
CA ALA A 155 -13.33 17.48 -3.43
C ALA A 155 -13.38 17.76 -4.94
N PRO A 156 -12.82 16.87 -5.77
CA PRO A 156 -13.11 16.84 -7.19
C PRO A 156 -14.60 16.54 -7.44
N GLU A 157 -15.09 16.87 -8.63
CA GLU A 157 -16.47 16.60 -9.02
C GLU A 157 -16.75 15.10 -9.21
N VAL A 158 -15.71 14.30 -9.45
CA VAL A 158 -15.80 12.86 -9.68
C VAL A 158 -15.80 12.12 -8.33
N PRO A 159 -16.85 11.35 -7.99
CA PRO A 159 -16.84 10.51 -6.80
C PRO A 159 -15.70 9.48 -6.81
N GLY A 160 -15.15 9.17 -5.65
CA GLY A 160 -14.03 8.23 -5.52
C GLY A 160 -13.25 8.41 -4.22
N ILE A 161 -12.20 7.60 -4.06
CA ILE A 161 -11.23 7.75 -2.97
C ILE A 161 -9.97 8.37 -3.56
N TYR A 162 -9.61 9.54 -3.04
CA TYR A 162 -8.41 10.25 -3.41
C TYR A 162 -7.39 10.14 -2.29
N ARG A 163 -6.13 9.88 -2.65
CA ARG A 163 -5.03 9.82 -1.69
C ARG A 163 -4.11 11.02 -1.89
N VAL A 164 -3.82 11.75 -0.82
CA VAL A 164 -2.74 12.73 -0.78
C VAL A 164 -1.70 12.30 0.24
N ALA A 165 -0.49 12.00 -0.22
CA ALA A 165 0.64 11.71 0.65
C ALA A 165 1.35 13.01 1.02
N LEU A 166 1.77 13.09 2.28
CA LEU A 166 2.30 14.27 2.91
C LEU A 166 3.63 13.96 3.54
N ARG A 167 4.52 14.94 3.55
CA ARG A 167 5.79 14.84 4.26
C ARG A 167 6.22 16.25 4.69
N PRO A 168 6.74 16.42 5.91
CA PRO A 168 7.27 17.70 6.32
C PRO A 168 8.65 17.92 5.70
N LEU A 169 8.99 19.16 5.39
CA LEU A 169 10.27 19.55 4.83
C LEU A 169 10.74 20.88 5.42
N ILE A 170 12.05 21.09 5.43
CA ILE A 170 12.65 22.41 5.58
C ILE A 170 12.90 22.97 4.19
N GLU A 171 12.18 24.05 3.85
CA GLU A 171 12.18 24.60 2.49
C GLU A 171 13.58 25.01 2.06
N GLY A 172 14.00 24.55 0.88
CA GLY A 172 15.34 24.80 0.35
C GLY A 172 16.47 24.05 1.05
N THR A 173 16.16 23.10 1.95
CA THR A 173 17.18 22.29 2.64
C THR A 173 16.93 20.79 2.48
N GLN A 174 15.85 20.25 3.04
CA GLN A 174 15.62 18.80 3.03
C GLN A 174 14.15 18.45 3.30
N TRP A 175 13.74 17.27 2.85
CA TRP A 175 12.55 16.60 3.38
C TRP A 175 12.91 15.80 4.65
N MET A 176 11.99 15.72 5.61
CA MET A 176 12.17 15.02 6.89
C MET A 176 11.46 13.65 6.90
N GLU A 177 12.01 12.66 7.57
CA GLU A 177 11.82 11.19 7.54
C GLU A 177 10.43 10.59 7.86
N ASP A 178 9.38 11.38 8.06
CA ASP A 178 8.01 10.87 8.23
C ASP A 178 7.33 10.47 6.92
N HIS A 179 7.87 9.43 6.34
CA HIS A 179 7.35 8.84 5.12
C HIS A 179 6.04 8.08 5.39
N GLY A 180 5.02 8.30 4.58
CA GLY A 180 3.77 7.52 4.64
C GLY A 180 2.67 8.13 5.49
N VAL A 181 2.80 9.40 5.88
CA VAL A 181 1.65 10.20 6.31
C VAL A 181 0.81 10.52 5.08
N PHE A 182 -0.51 10.27 5.13
CA PHE A 182 -1.40 10.56 4.02
C PHE A 182 -2.83 10.80 4.51
N TRP A 183 -3.65 11.35 3.62
CA TRP A 183 -5.09 11.41 3.76
C TRP A 183 -5.75 10.62 2.64
N TYR A 184 -6.72 9.79 3.03
CA TYR A 184 -7.80 9.41 2.12
C TYR A 184 -8.89 10.47 2.23
N VAL A 185 -9.30 11.02 1.09
CA VAL A 185 -10.46 11.90 0.96
C VAL A 185 -11.48 11.15 0.14
N THR A 186 -12.60 10.78 0.78
CA THR A 186 -13.69 10.09 0.11
C THR A 186 -14.65 11.12 -0.44
N VAL A 187 -14.83 11.13 -1.75
CA VAL A 187 -15.85 11.94 -2.43
C VAL A 187 -17.04 11.04 -2.74
N LYS A 188 -18.18 11.31 -2.08
CA LYS A 188 -19.40 10.51 -2.23
C LYS A 188 -20.16 10.87 -3.51
N ALA A 189 -20.88 9.91 -4.07
CA ALA A 189 -21.91 10.18 -5.08
C ALA A 189 -23.27 10.57 -4.45
N SER A 190 -23.58 10.00 -3.28
CA SER A 190 -24.78 10.22 -2.45
C SER A 190 -24.50 9.79 -1.02
N ASP A 191 -25.41 10.06 -0.07
CA ASP A 191 -25.19 9.77 1.35
C ASP A 191 -25.02 8.30 1.71
N THR A 192 -25.65 7.41 0.93
CA THR A 192 -25.53 5.95 1.07
C THR A 192 -24.34 5.35 0.33
N ALA A 193 -23.70 6.10 -0.58
CA ALA A 193 -22.58 5.64 -1.38
C ALA A 193 -21.23 6.08 -0.77
N VAL A 194 -20.79 5.37 0.27
CA VAL A 194 -19.41 5.47 0.79
C VAL A 194 -18.61 4.30 0.24
N PRO A 195 -17.70 4.51 -0.72
CA PRO A 195 -16.71 3.50 -1.08
C PRO A 195 -16.01 3.02 0.19
N GLN A 196 -15.94 1.70 0.39
CA GLN A 196 -15.30 1.15 1.57
C GLN A 196 -13.84 1.62 1.58
N LEU A 197 -13.47 2.41 2.60
CA LEU A 197 -12.06 2.76 2.84
C LEU A 197 -11.25 1.44 2.87
N PRO A 198 -10.02 1.41 2.34
CA PRO A 198 -9.10 0.34 2.69
C PRO A 198 -9.10 0.26 4.22
N ALA A 199 -9.49 -0.88 4.79
CA ALA A 199 -9.57 -1.02 6.22
C ALA A 199 -8.23 -0.57 6.82
N ALA A 200 -8.25 0.51 7.60
CA ALA A 200 -7.05 0.97 8.29
C ALA A 200 -6.60 -0.18 9.20
N PRO A 201 -5.36 -0.67 9.08
CA PRO A 201 -4.88 -1.71 9.99
C PRO A 201 -4.94 -1.16 11.41
N PRO A 202 -5.48 -1.89 12.40
CA PRO A 202 -5.31 -1.52 13.79
C PRO A 202 -3.81 -1.49 14.11
N ALA A 203 -3.30 -0.31 14.41
CA ALA A 203 -1.89 -0.04 14.63
C ALA A 203 -1.39 -0.71 15.91
N ARG A 204 -0.77 -1.88 15.77
CA ARG A 204 0.46 -2.18 16.51
C ARG A 204 1.61 -1.98 15.52
N THR A 205 2.37 -0.90 15.67
CA THR A 205 3.57 -0.67 14.87
C THR A 205 4.64 -1.68 15.25
N TYR A 206 5.28 -2.29 14.26
CA TYR A 206 6.34 -3.28 14.40
C TYR A 206 7.68 -2.63 14.06
N TYR A 207 8.50 -2.40 15.09
CA TYR A 207 9.79 -1.73 14.95
C TYR A 207 10.91 -2.74 14.70
N PRO A 208 11.94 -2.37 13.93
CA PRO A 208 13.16 -3.16 13.87
C PRO A 208 13.89 -3.09 15.22
N ALA A 209 14.51 -4.20 15.61
CA ALA A 209 15.49 -4.21 16.69
C ALA A 209 16.76 -3.49 16.24
N VAL A 210 17.33 -2.66 17.11
CA VAL A 210 18.66 -2.07 16.91
C VAL A 210 19.68 -2.98 17.60
N ASN A 211 20.64 -3.48 16.84
CA ASN A 211 21.71 -4.36 17.30
C ASN A 211 22.84 -3.54 17.95
N ALA A 212 23.74 -4.21 18.68
CA ALA A 212 24.85 -3.55 19.39
C ALA A 212 25.84 -2.81 18.46
N ASP A 213 25.93 -3.22 17.21
CA ASP A 213 26.76 -2.58 16.17
C ASP A 213 26.04 -1.41 15.46
N GLY A 214 24.83 -1.04 15.91
CA GLY A 214 24.00 0.00 15.30
C GLY A 214 23.21 -0.46 14.08
N SER A 215 23.41 -1.69 13.60
CA SER A 215 22.58 -2.26 12.53
C SER A 215 21.17 -2.54 13.02
N ARG A 216 20.23 -2.74 12.09
CA ARG A 216 18.84 -3.05 12.38
C ARG A 216 18.48 -4.44 11.89
N SER A 217 17.65 -5.14 12.65
CA SER A 217 17.09 -6.44 12.29
C SER A 217 15.59 -6.46 12.51
N ILE A 218 14.84 -7.05 11.59
CA ILE A 218 13.38 -7.12 11.67
C ILE A 218 12.87 -8.44 11.10
N ARG A 219 11.84 -9.01 11.74
CA ARG A 219 11.21 -10.23 11.25
C ARG A 219 10.14 -9.89 10.22
N VAL A 220 10.45 -10.13 8.95
CA VAL A 220 9.53 -10.02 7.81
C VAL A 220 9.68 -11.29 6.97
N PRO A 221 8.78 -12.28 7.16
CA PRO A 221 8.65 -13.39 6.22
C PRO A 221 8.47 -12.83 4.81
N THR A 222 9.38 -13.19 3.92
CA THR A 222 9.36 -12.73 2.53
C THR A 222 9.13 -13.93 1.63
N LEU A 223 8.00 -13.93 0.92
CA LEU A 223 7.51 -15.04 0.13
C LEU A 223 7.83 -14.80 -1.34
N MET A 224 8.41 -15.81 -1.99
CA MET A 224 8.84 -15.76 -3.39
C MET A 224 7.92 -16.63 -4.22
N TYR A 225 7.10 -15.98 -5.04
CA TYR A 225 6.22 -16.55 -6.05
C TYR A 225 6.85 -16.41 -7.43
N HIS A 226 6.50 -17.30 -8.35
CA HIS A 226 6.86 -17.19 -9.77
C HIS A 226 5.57 -17.20 -10.59
N TYR A 227 5.08 -18.37 -10.99
CA TYR A 227 3.83 -18.47 -11.72
C TYR A 227 2.64 -18.46 -10.77
N VAL A 228 1.66 -17.59 -11.06
CA VAL A 228 0.31 -17.67 -10.54
C VAL A 228 -0.61 -17.93 -11.72
N GLY A 229 -1.16 -19.13 -11.84
CA GLY A 229 -1.94 -19.52 -13.02
C GLY A 229 -2.17 -21.01 -13.13
N ALA A 230 -2.87 -21.43 -14.20
CA ALA A 230 -3.06 -22.85 -14.47
C ALA A 230 -1.73 -23.54 -14.79
N LEU A 231 -1.55 -24.74 -14.25
CA LEU A 231 -0.41 -25.59 -14.58
C LEU A 231 -0.62 -26.20 -15.99
N PRO A 232 0.29 -25.99 -16.94
CA PRO A 232 0.21 -26.63 -18.25
C PRO A 232 0.28 -28.17 -18.15
N ALA A 233 -0.39 -28.88 -19.05
CA ALA A 233 -0.42 -30.35 -19.04
C ALA A 233 0.95 -30.99 -19.29
N ASP A 234 1.83 -30.28 -20.00
CA ASP A 234 3.20 -30.67 -20.35
C ASP A 234 4.27 -30.07 -19.42
N ALA A 235 3.85 -29.57 -18.25
CA ALA A 235 4.76 -28.91 -17.30
C ALA A 235 5.89 -29.84 -16.83
N ASP A 236 7.13 -29.38 -16.98
CA ASP A 236 8.28 -30.04 -16.37
C ASP A 236 8.29 -29.88 -14.84
N ARG A 237 9.22 -30.58 -14.16
CA ARG A 237 9.32 -30.54 -12.70
C ARG A 237 9.53 -29.13 -12.13
N PHE A 238 10.19 -28.23 -12.86
CA PHE A 238 10.46 -26.87 -12.40
C PHE A 238 9.20 -26.03 -12.54
N ARG A 239 8.49 -26.17 -13.66
CA ARG A 239 7.21 -25.51 -13.86
C ARG A 239 6.18 -25.95 -12.83
N VAL A 240 6.16 -27.23 -12.46
CA VAL A 240 5.34 -27.75 -11.35
C VAL A 240 5.74 -27.10 -10.02
N ASP A 241 7.04 -27.09 -9.66
CA ASP A 241 7.53 -26.53 -8.40
C ASP A 241 7.27 -25.02 -8.26
N LEU A 242 7.24 -24.28 -9.38
CA LEU A 242 7.13 -22.82 -9.41
C LEU A 242 5.71 -22.29 -9.69
N THR A 243 4.72 -23.18 -9.90
CA THR A 243 3.34 -22.76 -10.22
C THR A 243 2.39 -22.92 -9.05
N VAL A 244 1.85 -21.80 -8.58
CA VAL A 244 0.71 -21.75 -7.66
C VAL A 244 -0.56 -21.47 -8.48
N SER A 245 -1.61 -22.27 -8.28
CA SER A 245 -2.88 -21.99 -8.95
C SER A 245 -3.56 -20.73 -8.38
N PRO A 246 -4.44 -20.04 -9.12
CA PRO A 246 -5.15 -18.88 -8.60
C PRO A 246 -5.97 -19.20 -7.33
N ALA A 247 -6.55 -20.41 -7.25
CA ALA A 247 -7.30 -20.87 -6.08
C ALA A 247 -6.39 -21.06 -4.85
N GLU A 248 -5.22 -21.70 -5.02
CA GLU A 248 -4.25 -21.84 -3.94
C GLU A 248 -3.71 -20.48 -3.48
N PHE A 249 -3.44 -19.56 -4.43
CA PHE A 249 -2.99 -18.22 -4.09
C PHE A 249 -4.07 -17.45 -3.32
N GLU A 250 -5.34 -17.54 -3.72
CA GLU A 250 -6.45 -16.95 -2.99
C GLU A 250 -6.60 -17.53 -1.58
N ASP A 251 -6.45 -18.84 -1.40
CA ASP A 251 -6.45 -19.48 -0.08
C ASP A 251 -5.34 -18.92 0.83
N GLN A 252 -4.15 -18.69 0.27
CA GLN A 252 -3.03 -18.08 0.97
C GLN A 252 -3.32 -16.64 1.39
N LEU A 253 -3.86 -15.80 0.49
CA LEU A 253 -4.25 -14.42 0.84
C LEU A 253 -5.36 -14.39 1.90
N ARG A 254 -6.35 -15.29 1.79
CA ARG A 254 -7.43 -15.41 2.77
C ARG A 254 -6.90 -15.75 4.16
N TYR A 255 -5.94 -16.67 4.24
CA TYR A 255 -5.28 -17.01 5.49
C TYR A 255 -4.47 -15.84 6.05
N LEU A 256 -3.65 -15.18 5.23
CA LEU A 256 -2.90 -13.99 5.67
C LEU A 256 -3.85 -12.94 6.26
N LYS A 257 -4.99 -12.70 5.60
CA LYS A 257 -6.02 -11.78 6.09
C LYS A 257 -6.65 -12.24 7.40
N ALA A 258 -7.06 -13.51 7.48
CA ALA A 258 -7.68 -14.09 8.68
C ALA A 258 -6.73 -14.02 9.89
N GLU A 259 -5.44 -14.26 9.66
CA GLU A 259 -4.38 -14.18 10.65
C GLU A 259 -3.86 -12.75 10.86
N SER A 260 -4.49 -11.72 10.27
CA SER A 260 -4.09 -10.31 10.44
C SER A 260 -2.64 -9.99 10.04
N TYR A 261 -2.08 -10.71 9.06
CA TYR A 261 -0.85 -10.32 8.40
C TYR A 261 -1.08 -9.09 7.52
N ASN A 262 -0.09 -8.21 7.49
CA ASN A 262 -0.12 -6.99 6.68
C ASN A 262 0.96 -7.07 5.61
N THR A 263 0.54 -7.06 4.35
CA THR A 263 1.48 -7.05 3.23
C THR A 263 2.21 -5.72 3.16
N ILE A 264 3.53 -5.76 2.96
CA ILE A 264 4.39 -4.61 2.75
C ILE A 264 5.10 -4.73 1.39
N THR A 265 5.80 -3.68 0.98
CA THR A 265 6.65 -3.65 -0.23
C THR A 265 8.14 -3.76 0.10
N SER A 266 8.99 -3.95 -0.90
CA SER A 266 10.45 -3.88 -0.73
C SER A 266 10.91 -2.49 -0.27
N VAL A 267 10.21 -1.44 -0.70
CA VAL A 267 10.45 -0.05 -0.26
C VAL A 267 10.18 0.10 1.23
N ASP A 268 9.09 -0.47 1.75
CA ASP A 268 8.76 -0.41 3.17
C ASP A 268 9.81 -1.14 4.02
N LEU A 269 10.23 -2.33 3.59
CA LEU A 269 11.26 -3.10 4.29
C LEU A 269 12.59 -2.37 4.32
N TRP A 270 13.02 -1.79 3.19
CA TRP A 270 14.26 -1.02 3.11
C TRP A 270 14.23 0.17 4.08
N TRP A 271 13.16 0.97 4.08
CA TRP A 271 13.03 2.09 5.03
C TRP A 271 13.07 1.63 6.49
N SER A 272 12.44 0.49 6.80
CA SER A 272 12.48 -0.04 8.15
C SER A 272 13.91 -0.37 8.60
N LEU A 273 14.67 -1.05 7.75
CA LEU A 273 16.06 -1.41 8.04
C LEU A 273 17.01 -0.19 8.03
N ASP A 274 16.82 0.75 7.11
CA ASP A 274 17.71 1.88 6.90
C ASP A 274 17.51 3.01 7.92
N THR A 275 16.26 3.38 8.21
CA THR A 275 15.96 4.52 9.10
C THR A 275 15.30 4.12 10.41
N GLY A 276 14.84 2.88 10.55
CA GLY A 276 14.09 2.44 11.73
C GLY A 276 12.58 2.70 11.60
N LYS A 277 12.09 3.04 10.40
CA LYS A 277 10.67 3.26 10.15
C LYS A 277 9.84 2.05 10.61
N PRO A 278 8.79 2.23 11.42
CA PRO A 278 7.95 1.11 11.83
C PRO A 278 7.17 0.53 10.65
N LEU A 279 6.98 -0.78 10.68
CA LEU A 279 6.07 -1.50 9.79
C LEU A 279 4.70 -1.71 10.44
N PRO A 280 3.66 -2.07 9.68
CA PRO A 280 2.44 -2.63 10.24
C PRO A 280 2.71 -3.91 11.05
N ALA A 281 1.83 -4.26 11.99
CA ALA A 281 1.91 -5.52 12.73
C ALA A 281 1.92 -6.73 11.78
N LYS A 282 2.59 -7.81 12.19
CA LYS A 282 2.68 -9.06 11.40
C LYS A 282 3.02 -8.77 9.93
N PRO A 283 4.11 -8.04 9.64
CA PRO A 283 4.45 -7.72 8.27
C PRO A 283 4.80 -8.99 7.48
N VAL A 284 4.38 -9.06 6.23
CA VAL A 284 4.76 -10.09 5.27
C VAL A 284 5.05 -9.43 3.93
N LEU A 285 6.12 -9.84 3.26
CA LEU A 285 6.46 -9.32 1.93
C LEU A 285 6.15 -10.38 0.88
N LEU A 286 5.29 -10.06 -0.09
CA LEU A 286 4.98 -10.94 -1.22
C LEU A 286 5.80 -10.49 -2.42
N THR A 287 6.67 -11.35 -2.94
CA THR A 287 7.50 -11.08 -4.11
C THR A 287 7.14 -12.00 -5.27
N PHE A 288 7.12 -11.47 -6.48
CA PHE A 288 6.74 -12.17 -7.71
C PHE A 288 7.85 -12.01 -8.75
N ASP A 289 8.49 -13.10 -9.14
CA ASP A 289 9.67 -13.07 -10.00
C ASP A 289 9.33 -13.27 -11.49
N ASP A 290 10.22 -12.79 -12.36
CA ASP A 290 10.28 -12.94 -13.82
C ASP A 290 9.31 -12.08 -14.64
N GLY A 291 8.16 -11.70 -14.09
CA GLY A 291 7.15 -10.89 -14.78
C GLY A 291 6.24 -11.70 -15.71
N TYR A 292 5.71 -12.82 -15.23
CA TYR A 292 4.75 -13.65 -15.98
C TYR A 292 3.38 -12.99 -16.11
N VAL A 293 2.66 -13.26 -17.20
CA VAL A 293 1.34 -12.66 -17.47
C VAL A 293 0.31 -12.93 -16.35
N GLY A 294 0.41 -14.08 -15.69
CA GLY A 294 -0.45 -14.45 -14.56
C GLY A 294 -0.32 -13.53 -13.34
N HIS A 295 0.78 -12.77 -13.23
CA HIS A 295 0.92 -11.70 -12.23
C HIS A 295 -0.18 -10.63 -12.40
N PHE A 296 -0.50 -10.29 -13.65
CA PHE A 296 -1.54 -9.32 -13.97
C PHE A 296 -2.92 -9.95 -14.04
N GLU A 297 -3.06 -11.12 -14.68
CA GLU A 297 -4.37 -11.76 -14.91
C GLU A 297 -4.97 -12.39 -13.66
N HIS A 298 -4.13 -12.81 -12.70
CA HIS A 298 -4.57 -13.56 -11.53
C HIS A 298 -4.11 -12.94 -10.21
N ALA A 299 -2.82 -12.63 -10.05
CA ALA A 299 -2.31 -12.16 -8.77
C ALA A 299 -2.81 -10.75 -8.42
N LEU A 300 -2.74 -9.80 -9.36
CA LEU A 300 -3.17 -8.40 -9.14
C LEU A 300 -4.65 -8.28 -8.70
N PRO A 301 -5.64 -8.87 -9.40
CA PRO A 301 -7.04 -8.79 -8.97
C PRO A 301 -7.28 -9.37 -7.58
N LEU A 302 -6.59 -10.46 -7.24
CA LEU A 302 -6.68 -11.07 -5.91
C LEU A 302 -6.03 -10.19 -4.84
N LEU A 303 -4.84 -9.63 -5.08
CA LEU A 303 -4.22 -8.68 -4.16
C LEU A 303 -5.13 -7.47 -3.90
N GLN A 304 -5.73 -6.89 -4.94
CA GLN A 304 -6.71 -5.79 -4.82
C GLN A 304 -7.94 -6.21 -4.02
N LYS A 305 -8.52 -7.39 -4.29
CA LYS A 305 -9.68 -7.94 -3.58
C LYS A 305 -9.44 -8.01 -2.06
N TYR A 306 -8.24 -8.35 -1.63
CA TYR A 306 -7.89 -8.48 -0.21
C TYR A 306 -7.29 -7.21 0.41
N GLY A 307 -7.12 -6.14 -0.38
CA GLY A 307 -6.47 -4.90 0.05
C GLY A 307 -5.01 -5.11 0.42
N MET A 308 -4.31 -5.91 -0.39
CA MET A 308 -2.92 -6.32 -0.19
C MET A 308 -2.03 -5.77 -1.31
N VAL A 309 -0.73 -5.65 -1.02
CA VAL A 309 0.31 -5.21 -1.96
C VAL A 309 1.34 -6.32 -2.20
N GLY A 310 2.06 -6.24 -3.31
CA GLY A 310 3.16 -7.14 -3.63
C GLY A 310 4.26 -6.42 -4.41
N THR A 311 5.46 -6.99 -4.35
CA THR A 311 6.63 -6.57 -5.13
C THR A 311 6.83 -7.48 -6.34
N PHE A 312 6.80 -6.92 -7.55
CA PHE A 312 6.95 -7.63 -8.82
C PHE A 312 8.35 -7.35 -9.38
N ALA A 313 9.23 -8.34 -9.31
CA ALA A 313 10.56 -8.27 -9.88
C ALA A 313 10.53 -8.69 -11.35
N VAL A 314 10.63 -7.71 -12.25
CA VAL A 314 10.41 -7.90 -13.69
C VAL A 314 11.74 -8.03 -14.43
N THR A 315 11.86 -9.05 -15.29
CA THR A 315 12.97 -9.17 -16.23
C THR A 315 12.67 -8.36 -17.48
N ALA A 316 13.46 -7.32 -17.74
CA ALA A 316 13.13 -6.31 -18.74
C ALA A 316 12.95 -6.86 -20.16
N ASN A 317 13.84 -7.77 -20.61
CA ASN A 317 13.77 -8.30 -21.98
C ASN A 317 12.71 -9.39 -22.18
N LEU A 318 12.07 -9.89 -21.11
CA LEU A 318 10.97 -10.84 -21.22
C LEU A 318 9.61 -10.15 -21.43
N VAL A 319 9.51 -8.86 -21.09
CA VAL A 319 8.30 -8.06 -21.32
C VAL A 319 7.95 -8.01 -22.82
N ASP A 320 6.65 -8.04 -23.12
CA ASP A 320 6.04 -8.16 -24.45
C ASP A 320 6.29 -9.51 -25.16
N ARG A 321 6.92 -10.50 -24.52
CA ARG A 321 7.00 -11.87 -25.05
C ARG A 321 5.77 -12.69 -24.67
N PRO A 322 5.40 -13.72 -25.46
CA PRO A 322 4.32 -14.63 -25.10
C PRO A 322 4.49 -15.23 -23.69
N GLY A 323 3.44 -15.15 -22.87
CA GLY A 323 3.45 -15.65 -21.49
C GLY A 323 3.99 -14.68 -20.43
N TYR A 324 4.47 -13.50 -20.83
CA TYR A 324 4.99 -12.46 -19.95
C TYR A 324 4.12 -11.20 -19.97
N LEU A 325 4.34 -10.33 -19.01
CA LEU A 325 3.68 -9.03 -18.93
C LEU A 325 3.97 -8.19 -20.19
N THR A 326 3.00 -7.40 -20.62
CA THR A 326 3.23 -6.30 -21.56
C THR A 326 3.68 -5.04 -20.83
N ARG A 327 4.28 -4.07 -21.52
CA ARG A 327 4.63 -2.78 -20.90
C ARG A 327 3.43 -2.08 -20.26
N ALA A 328 2.26 -2.19 -20.90
CA ALA A 328 1.01 -1.63 -20.38
C ALA A 328 0.61 -2.31 -19.06
N MET A 329 0.77 -3.63 -18.96
CA MET A 329 0.52 -4.37 -17.73
C MET A 329 1.52 -4.03 -16.62
N VAL A 330 2.81 -3.86 -16.96
CA VAL A 330 3.84 -3.42 -15.99
C VAL A 330 3.50 -2.04 -15.41
N ARG A 331 3.11 -1.09 -16.28
CA ARG A 331 2.62 0.24 -15.83
C ARG A 331 1.37 0.10 -14.96
N ALA A 332 0.41 -0.71 -15.38
CA ALA A 332 -0.83 -0.91 -14.63
C ALA A 332 -0.63 -1.55 -13.25
N LEU A 333 0.36 -2.46 -13.09
CA LEU A 333 0.76 -2.97 -11.76
C LEU A 333 1.22 -1.81 -10.86
N ALA A 334 2.13 -0.97 -11.38
CA ALA A 334 2.65 0.17 -10.63
C ALA A 334 1.55 1.21 -10.29
N ASP A 335 0.66 1.51 -11.23
CA ASP A 335 -0.46 2.45 -11.03
C ASP A 335 -1.50 1.91 -10.04
N ALA A 336 -1.64 0.59 -9.94
CA ALA A 336 -2.47 -0.08 -8.95
C ALA A 336 -1.85 -0.10 -7.53
N GLY A 337 -0.69 0.54 -7.33
CA GLY A 337 -0.01 0.60 -6.04
C GLY A 337 0.85 -0.61 -5.71
N MET A 338 1.12 -1.48 -6.69
CA MET A 338 2.11 -2.56 -6.54
C MET A 338 3.51 -2.00 -6.71
N ASP A 339 4.47 -2.69 -6.11
CA ASP A 339 5.88 -2.31 -6.14
C ASP A 339 6.59 -3.01 -7.30
N VAL A 340 6.94 -2.32 -8.37
CA VAL A 340 7.63 -2.92 -9.52
C VAL A 340 9.14 -2.71 -9.39
N GLN A 341 9.90 -3.80 -9.39
CA GLN A 341 11.33 -3.84 -9.11
C GLN A 341 12.10 -4.67 -10.17
N SER A 342 13.42 -4.72 -10.07
CA SER A 342 14.26 -5.25 -11.16
C SER A 342 14.63 -6.73 -10.97
N HIS A 343 14.56 -7.49 -12.07
CA HIS A 343 15.04 -8.87 -12.16
C HIS A 343 16.01 -9.07 -13.34
N ALA A 344 16.94 -8.12 -13.49
CA ALA A 344 17.92 -8.00 -14.56
C ALA A 344 17.30 -7.78 -15.96
N VAL A 345 18.16 -7.57 -16.96
CA VAL A 345 17.72 -7.42 -18.35
C VAL A 345 17.34 -8.77 -18.92
N ASP A 346 18.23 -9.77 -18.82
CA ASP A 346 18.14 -11.05 -19.54
C ASP A 346 17.91 -12.27 -18.63
N HIS A 347 17.56 -12.06 -17.36
CA HIS A 347 17.41 -13.15 -16.37
C HIS A 347 18.70 -14.01 -16.25
N VAL A 348 19.86 -13.35 -16.24
CA VAL A 348 21.17 -14.01 -16.11
C VAL A 348 21.71 -13.91 -14.68
N SER A 349 22.57 -14.87 -14.33
CA SER A 349 23.30 -14.90 -13.05
C SER A 349 24.35 -13.79 -13.03
N VAL A 350 23.99 -12.62 -12.51
CA VAL A 350 24.80 -11.38 -12.59
C VAL A 350 26.15 -11.48 -11.86
N ASN A 351 26.21 -12.28 -10.81
CA ASN A 351 27.38 -12.46 -9.94
C ASN A 351 28.56 -13.17 -10.61
N ARG A 352 28.37 -13.79 -11.78
CA ARG A 352 29.45 -14.45 -12.54
C ARG A 352 29.89 -13.67 -13.78
N LEU A 353 29.27 -12.51 -14.02
CA LEU A 353 29.58 -11.66 -15.15
C LEU A 353 30.74 -10.71 -14.82
N SER A 354 31.38 -10.18 -15.86
CA SER A 354 32.29 -9.05 -15.70
C SER A 354 31.55 -7.83 -15.13
N TYR A 355 32.29 -6.88 -14.55
CA TYR A 355 31.68 -5.67 -13.98
C TYR A 355 30.89 -4.85 -15.02
N GLU A 356 31.37 -4.77 -16.26
CA GLU A 356 30.67 -4.08 -17.35
C GLU A 356 29.34 -4.76 -17.72
N GLU A 357 29.34 -6.08 -17.83
CA GLU A 357 28.13 -6.88 -18.06
C GLU A 357 27.16 -6.79 -16.88
N GLN A 358 27.67 -6.73 -15.63
CA GLN A 358 26.84 -6.47 -14.45
C GLN A 358 26.15 -5.09 -14.56
N LEU A 359 26.89 -4.03 -14.90
CA LEU A 359 26.30 -2.71 -15.08
C LEU A 359 25.23 -2.71 -16.18
N TYR A 360 25.45 -3.40 -17.29
CA TYR A 360 24.43 -3.54 -18.33
C TYR A 360 23.16 -4.20 -17.78
N GLN A 361 23.28 -5.36 -17.11
CA GLN A 361 22.14 -6.09 -16.56
C GLN A 361 21.38 -5.30 -15.48
N LEU A 362 22.11 -4.52 -14.68
CA LEU A 362 21.56 -3.82 -13.51
C LEU A 362 21.02 -2.43 -13.87
N CYS A 363 21.84 -1.57 -14.47
CA CYS A 363 21.51 -0.18 -14.75
C CYS A 363 20.45 -0.09 -15.87
N THR A 364 20.56 -0.92 -16.92
CA THR A 364 19.61 -0.89 -18.04
C THR A 364 18.23 -1.38 -17.61
N SER A 365 18.16 -2.48 -16.87
CA SER A 365 16.89 -2.99 -16.33
C SER A 365 16.19 -1.94 -15.48
N ARG A 366 16.94 -1.30 -14.56
CA ARG A 366 16.44 -0.19 -13.74
C ARG A 366 15.85 0.91 -14.62
N ARG A 367 16.64 1.47 -15.53
CA ARG A 367 16.22 2.59 -16.40
C ARG A 367 14.95 2.26 -17.18
N ILE A 368 14.89 1.10 -17.83
CA ILE A 368 13.73 0.68 -18.66
C ILE A 368 12.46 0.59 -17.80
N LEU A 369 12.53 -0.05 -16.64
CA LEU A 369 11.38 -0.19 -15.76
C LEU A 369 10.91 1.17 -15.21
N GLN A 370 11.83 2.10 -14.91
CA GLN A 370 11.48 3.47 -14.52
C GLN A 370 10.81 4.24 -15.66
N GLU A 371 11.28 4.09 -16.90
CA GLU A 371 10.64 4.69 -18.09
C GLU A 371 9.21 4.19 -18.30
N TRP A 372 8.96 2.90 -18.06
CA TRP A 372 7.61 2.33 -18.20
C TRP A 372 6.69 2.73 -17.06
N THR A 373 7.17 2.71 -15.82
CA THR A 373 6.30 2.88 -14.65
C THR A 373 6.20 4.33 -14.17
N GLY A 374 7.19 5.18 -14.50
CA GLY A 374 7.34 6.49 -13.85
C GLY A 374 7.59 6.38 -12.34
N LYS A 375 8.00 5.21 -11.85
CA LYS A 375 8.35 4.93 -10.44
C LYS A 375 9.83 4.58 -10.35
N GLU A 376 10.41 4.76 -9.19
CA GLU A 376 11.79 4.33 -8.96
C GLU A 376 11.91 2.82 -8.81
N VAL A 377 13.02 2.31 -9.33
CA VAL A 377 13.41 0.91 -9.17
C VAL A 377 14.71 0.91 -8.38
N ARG A 378 14.61 0.52 -7.10
CA ARG A 378 15.71 0.59 -6.12
C ARG A 378 16.01 -0.74 -5.48
N HIS A 379 15.24 -1.77 -5.81
CA HIS A 379 15.37 -3.09 -5.23
C HIS A 379 15.62 -4.09 -6.36
N PHE A 380 16.56 -5.00 -6.12
CA PHE A 380 16.96 -6.00 -7.08
C PHE A 380 16.64 -7.40 -6.58
N VAL A 381 16.21 -8.28 -7.46
CA VAL A 381 16.08 -9.69 -7.14
C VAL A 381 17.07 -10.46 -8.00
N TYR A 382 17.92 -11.30 -7.41
CA TYR A 382 18.92 -12.06 -8.17
C TYR A 382 18.25 -13.16 -9.00
N PRO A 383 18.41 -13.18 -10.35
CA PRO A 383 17.94 -14.28 -11.19
C PRO A 383 18.51 -15.61 -10.74
N SER A 384 17.66 -16.64 -10.75
CA SER A 384 18.00 -17.96 -10.22
C SER A 384 18.46 -17.97 -8.77
N GLY A 385 18.45 -16.84 -8.04
CA GLY A 385 18.95 -16.68 -6.67
C GLY A 385 20.42 -16.99 -6.46
N ASP A 386 21.25 -16.89 -7.49
CA ASP A 386 22.70 -16.93 -7.34
C ASP A 386 23.18 -15.52 -6.96
N PHE A 387 23.93 -15.39 -5.87
CA PHE A 387 24.32 -14.09 -5.32
C PHE A 387 25.75 -14.08 -4.78
N LEU A 388 26.50 -15.18 -4.85
CA LEU A 388 27.91 -15.22 -4.42
C LEU A 388 28.85 -15.27 -5.63
N PRO A 389 29.88 -14.40 -5.68
CA PRO A 389 30.08 -13.24 -4.81
C PRO A 389 29.00 -12.15 -5.04
N THR A 390 28.64 -11.40 -3.99
CA THR A 390 27.62 -10.34 -4.08
C THR A 390 28.14 -9.18 -4.93
N PRO A 391 27.47 -8.78 -6.03
CA PRO A 391 27.90 -7.69 -6.90
C PRO A 391 27.54 -6.31 -6.32
N ALA A 392 27.83 -6.09 -5.05
CA ALA A 392 27.39 -4.92 -4.28
C ALA A 392 27.87 -3.60 -4.88
N SER A 393 29.08 -3.57 -5.46
CA SER A 393 29.61 -2.39 -6.15
C SER A 393 28.77 -2.02 -7.37
N ALA A 394 28.44 -2.98 -8.23
CA ALA A 394 27.63 -2.73 -9.44
C ALA A 394 26.19 -2.33 -9.08
N LEU A 395 25.60 -2.99 -8.07
CA LEU A 395 24.27 -2.62 -7.54
C LEU A 395 24.26 -1.18 -7.04
N THR A 396 25.24 -0.79 -6.22
CA THR A 396 25.37 0.56 -5.69
C THR A 396 25.58 1.58 -6.81
N SER A 397 26.47 1.30 -7.77
CA SER A 397 26.72 2.17 -8.93
C SER A 397 25.47 2.40 -9.79
N CYS A 398 24.58 1.40 -9.89
CA CYS A 398 23.32 1.53 -10.61
C CYS A 398 22.19 2.16 -9.77
N GLY A 399 22.44 2.47 -8.50
CA GLY A 399 21.48 3.15 -7.61
C GLY A 399 20.50 2.23 -6.90
N TYR A 400 20.78 0.91 -6.83
CA TYR A 400 20.02 -0.01 -6.00
C TYR A 400 20.37 0.18 -4.51
N LEU A 401 19.36 0.01 -3.67
CA LEU A 401 19.41 0.19 -2.23
C LEU A 401 19.31 -1.13 -1.46
N SER A 402 18.68 -2.15 -2.06
CA SER A 402 18.68 -3.51 -1.51
C SER A 402 18.58 -4.58 -2.59
N ALA A 403 18.89 -5.82 -2.24
CA ALA A 403 18.73 -6.95 -3.14
C ALA A 403 18.35 -8.25 -2.42
N TYR A 404 17.66 -9.16 -3.13
CA TYR A 404 17.06 -10.37 -2.56
C TYR A 404 17.60 -11.67 -3.14
N ARG A 405 17.97 -12.61 -2.27
CA ARG A 405 18.44 -13.98 -2.58
C ARG A 405 17.42 -15.07 -2.18
N LYS A 406 17.68 -16.32 -2.55
CA LYS A 406 16.71 -17.45 -2.46
C LYS A 406 16.81 -18.36 -1.21
N ASP A 407 17.51 -17.97 -0.14
CA ASP A 407 17.91 -18.94 0.91
C ASP A 407 17.09 -18.92 2.22
N GLY A 408 15.83 -18.48 2.16
CA GLY A 408 14.88 -18.59 3.27
C GLY A 408 15.25 -17.79 4.54
N GLY A 409 14.41 -17.90 5.56
CA GLY A 409 14.52 -17.13 6.80
C GLY A 409 13.72 -15.84 6.78
N SER A 410 13.17 -15.48 7.94
CA SER A 410 12.28 -14.34 8.11
C SER A 410 12.96 -13.11 8.69
N VAL A 411 14.15 -13.23 9.27
CA VAL A 411 14.88 -12.09 9.84
C VAL A 411 15.70 -11.42 8.74
N GLN A 412 15.36 -10.17 8.46
CA GLN A 412 16.04 -9.27 7.55
C GLN A 412 16.95 -8.35 8.36
N SER A 413 18.07 -7.90 7.76
CA SER A 413 19.05 -7.08 8.48
C SER A 413 19.69 -6.03 7.58
N SER A 414 19.91 -4.84 8.12
CA SER A 414 20.59 -3.74 7.41
C SER A 414 22.06 -4.05 7.16
N SER A 415 22.68 -4.97 7.91
CA SER A 415 24.05 -5.46 7.65
C SER A 415 24.17 -6.27 6.36
N TYR A 416 23.04 -6.73 5.82
CA TYR A 416 22.97 -7.59 4.64
C TYR A 416 21.96 -7.03 3.62
N MET A 417 21.98 -5.71 3.40
CA MET A 417 20.97 -5.02 2.59
C MET A 417 20.93 -5.51 1.12
N PHE A 418 22.04 -6.03 0.58
CA PHE A 418 22.10 -6.66 -0.75
C PHE A 418 21.93 -8.19 -0.74
N GLU A 419 21.55 -8.76 0.40
CA GLU A 419 21.38 -10.21 0.61
C GLU A 419 20.13 -10.54 1.43
N LEU A 420 19.07 -9.72 1.28
CA LEU A 420 17.79 -9.94 1.92
C LEU A 420 17.20 -11.29 1.50
N ARG A 421 16.54 -11.97 2.43
CA ARG A 421 16.22 -13.39 2.28
C ARG A 421 14.77 -13.60 1.91
N ARG A 422 14.51 -14.63 1.10
CA ARG A 422 13.16 -15.00 0.68
C ARG A 422 12.95 -16.50 0.75
N TYR A 423 11.74 -16.89 1.13
CA TYR A 423 11.27 -18.26 1.16
C TYR A 423 10.50 -18.58 -0.13
N ARG A 424 10.91 -19.64 -0.84
CA ARG A 424 10.22 -20.11 -2.04
C ARG A 424 8.85 -20.68 -1.68
N VAL A 425 7.79 -20.13 -2.28
CA VAL A 425 6.49 -20.78 -2.28
C VAL A 425 6.50 -21.83 -3.38
N ARG A 426 6.31 -23.10 -3.00
CA ARG A 426 6.28 -24.23 -3.93
C ARG A 426 4.84 -24.50 -4.38
N GLY A 427 4.68 -24.86 -5.65
CA GLY A 427 3.42 -25.31 -6.22
C GLY A 427 2.93 -26.63 -5.66
N GLN A 428 1.62 -26.90 -5.78
CA GLN A 428 0.98 -28.18 -5.45
C GLN A 428 1.13 -28.63 -3.99
N GLN A 429 1.44 -27.71 -3.07
CA GLN A 429 1.61 -28.00 -1.65
C GLN A 429 0.57 -27.30 -0.75
N GLY A 430 -0.40 -26.60 -1.36
CA GLY A 430 -1.42 -25.87 -0.63
C GLY A 430 -0.83 -24.84 0.33
N ILE A 431 -1.42 -24.72 1.53
CA ILE A 431 -1.08 -23.66 2.49
C ILE A 431 0.00 -24.05 3.51
N ALA A 432 0.32 -25.33 3.66
CA ALA A 432 1.24 -25.78 4.70
C ALA A 432 2.67 -25.18 4.58
N PRO A 433 3.26 -25.03 3.37
CA PRO A 433 4.55 -24.37 3.23
C PRO A 433 4.50 -22.89 3.55
N LEU A 434 3.39 -22.20 3.25
CA LEU A 434 3.16 -20.81 3.64
C LEU A 434 3.23 -20.69 5.16
N ILE A 435 2.46 -21.50 5.88
CA ILE A 435 2.44 -21.49 7.36
C ILE A 435 3.83 -21.75 7.92
N THR A 436 4.56 -22.71 7.34
CA THR A 436 5.95 -23.00 7.73
C THR A 436 6.87 -21.79 7.50
N ALA A 437 6.76 -21.13 6.36
CA ALA A 437 7.54 -19.93 6.03
C ALA A 437 7.24 -18.76 6.97
N LEU A 438 5.97 -18.62 7.39
CA LEU A 438 5.52 -17.59 8.31
C LEU A 438 5.92 -17.87 9.77
N ALA A 439 6.32 -19.10 10.09
CA ALA A 439 6.75 -19.55 11.42
C ALA A 439 8.29 -19.56 11.59
N GLN A 440 9.04 -19.79 10.51
CA GLN A 440 10.50 -19.56 10.44
C GLN A 440 10.82 -18.08 10.55
#